data_AF-A0A117LDE9-F1
#
_entry.id   AF-A0A117LDE9-F1
#
_cell.length_a   1.000
_cell.length_b   1.000
_cell.length_c   1.000
_cell.angle_alpha   90.00
_cell.angle_beta   90.00
_cell.angle_gamma   90.00
#
_symmetry.space_group_name_H-M   'P 1'
#
loop_
_entity.id
_entity.type
_entity.pdbx_description
1 polymer ?
#
loop_
_entity_poly.entity_id
_entity_poly.type
_entity_poly.pdbx_seq_one_letter_code
_entity_poly.pdbx_strand_id
1 'polypeptide(L)'
;MEELQDPRFRLLSQVKRPARYIGSEVGTLPPKELGSDGVTVCLAFPDTYELGMSYLGFQIFYRLIKSIPFADVDRAYAPWPDMEKLLRAEGLPLCSSEWGLSLKAFDVLAFTLQYELTATNILTMLALGGIPLHSDERRDEDPIVIAGGPGAFVPEPLAPFIDVFCVGDGEVLFPPLLELLRGTKGMRRDERLNLIAGLAGLYVPGVTPVVPSSVKRQIVMDLENAFYPDSMLVPLT
;
A
#
# COMPACT_ATOMS: atom_id res chain seq x y z
N MET A 1 -19.00 0.26 19.12
CA MET A 1 -18.84 1.33 20.13
C MET A 1 -17.45 1.97 20.09
N GLU A 2 -16.44 1.29 19.53
CA GLU A 2 -15.08 1.83 19.28
C GLU A 2 -15.04 2.82 18.09
N GLU A 3 -15.82 2.56 17.02
CA GLU A 3 -15.95 3.42 15.83
C GLU A 3 -16.38 4.88 16.15
N LEU A 4 -17.10 5.09 17.26
CA LEU A 4 -17.53 6.42 17.70
C LEU A 4 -16.40 7.25 18.32
N GLN A 5 -15.24 6.64 18.61
CA GLN A 5 -14.05 7.34 19.10
C GLN A 5 -13.16 7.85 17.97
N ASP A 6 -13.42 7.43 16.72
CA ASP A 6 -12.69 7.94 15.57
C ASP A 6 -13.07 9.40 15.28
N PRO A 7 -12.13 10.36 15.39
CA PRO A 7 -12.42 11.77 15.15
C PRO A 7 -12.85 12.06 13.71
N ARG A 8 -12.69 11.11 12.78
CA ARG A 8 -13.14 11.20 11.38
C ARG A 8 -14.64 10.93 11.23
N PHE A 9 -15.27 10.22 12.17
CA PHE A 9 -16.69 9.85 12.06
C PHE A 9 -17.59 11.08 11.97
N ARG A 10 -17.25 12.16 12.70
CA ARG A 10 -17.97 13.46 12.63
C ARG A 10 -17.87 14.17 11.28
N LEU A 11 -16.91 13.79 10.43
CA LEU A 11 -16.76 14.34 9.08
C LEU A 11 -17.68 13.66 8.07
N LEU A 12 -18.16 12.45 8.37
CA LEU A 12 -19.00 11.67 7.45
C LEU A 12 -20.32 12.39 7.12
N SER A 13 -20.89 13.13 8.07
CA SER A 13 -22.10 13.93 7.85
C SER A 13 -21.88 15.15 6.93
N GLN A 14 -20.64 15.50 6.61
CA GLN A 14 -20.27 16.69 5.86
C GLN A 14 -19.81 16.40 4.42
N VAL A 15 -19.72 15.12 4.04
CA VAL A 15 -19.26 14.69 2.71
C VAL A 15 -20.41 14.12 1.88
N LYS A 16 -20.26 14.17 0.56
CA LYS A 16 -21.33 13.74 -0.36
C LYS A 16 -21.60 12.24 -0.32
N ARG A 17 -20.57 11.42 -0.07
CA ARG A 17 -20.64 9.95 -0.06
C ARG A 17 -19.91 9.38 1.16
N PRO A 18 -20.54 9.36 2.35
CA PRO A 18 -19.92 8.85 3.57
C PRO A 18 -19.58 7.36 3.52
N ALA A 19 -20.36 6.57 2.77
CA ALA A 19 -20.16 5.12 2.63
C ALA A 19 -18.75 4.72 2.16
N ARG A 20 -18.03 5.62 1.48
CA ARG A 20 -16.64 5.41 1.03
C ARG A 20 -15.62 5.23 2.17
N TYR A 21 -15.98 5.62 3.39
CA TYR A 21 -15.03 5.81 4.49
C TYR A 21 -15.35 4.96 5.73
N ILE A 22 -16.31 4.02 5.63
CA ILE A 22 -16.81 3.26 6.79
C ILE A 22 -16.01 1.96 7.00
N GLY A 23 -15.47 1.33 5.94
CA GLY A 23 -14.57 0.17 6.05
C GLY A 23 -15.25 -1.11 6.54
N SER A 24 -16.53 -1.31 6.24
CA SER A 24 -17.34 -2.43 6.74
C SER A 24 -17.65 -3.49 5.68
N GLU A 25 -16.73 -3.83 4.78
CA GLU A 25 -17.00 -4.77 3.70
C GLU A 25 -17.24 -6.21 4.23
N VAL A 26 -18.15 -6.94 3.58
CA VAL A 26 -18.33 -8.37 3.84
C VAL A 26 -17.10 -9.12 3.37
N GLY A 27 -16.60 -10.03 4.19
CA GLY A 27 -15.40 -10.82 3.89
C GLY A 27 -14.11 -10.21 4.44
N THR A 28 -14.17 -9.04 5.10
CA THR A 28 -13.05 -8.47 5.85
C THR A 28 -12.61 -9.44 6.94
N LEU A 29 -11.31 -9.72 6.97
CA LEU A 29 -10.70 -10.58 7.99
C LEU A 29 -10.21 -9.74 9.17
N PRO A 30 -10.32 -10.23 10.42
CA PRO A 30 -9.84 -9.49 11.58
C PRO A 30 -8.33 -9.21 11.48
N PRO A 31 -7.84 -8.16 12.17
CA PRO A 31 -6.41 -7.94 12.34
C PRO A 31 -5.74 -9.14 13.02
N LYS A 32 -4.52 -9.45 12.61
CA LYS A 32 -3.70 -10.50 13.22
C LYS A 32 -2.92 -9.97 14.41
N GLU A 33 -2.73 -10.81 15.42
CA GLU A 33 -1.72 -10.57 16.46
C GLU A 33 -0.35 -10.93 15.91
N LEU A 34 0.40 -9.92 15.47
CA LEU A 34 1.74 -10.11 14.93
C LEU A 34 2.82 -10.06 16.03
N GLY A 35 3.89 -10.83 15.85
CA GLY A 35 5.11 -10.73 16.64
C GLY A 35 5.86 -9.41 16.39
N SER A 36 6.93 -9.17 17.15
CA SER A 36 7.74 -7.94 16.99
C SER A 36 8.35 -7.79 15.60
N ASP A 37 8.61 -8.90 14.92
CA ASP A 37 9.12 -8.99 13.56
C ASP A 37 8.03 -8.94 12.47
N GLY A 38 6.75 -8.98 12.83
CA GLY A 38 5.67 -9.01 11.84
C GLY A 38 5.60 -7.75 10.98
N VAL A 39 5.09 -7.89 9.76
CA VAL A 39 5.08 -6.81 8.74
C VAL A 39 3.65 -6.37 8.44
N THR A 40 3.38 -5.08 8.56
CA THR A 40 2.09 -4.47 8.24
C THR A 40 2.14 -3.76 6.89
N VAL A 41 1.14 -4.04 6.04
CA VAL A 41 1.02 -3.44 4.71
C VAL A 41 -0.28 -2.66 4.62
N CYS A 42 -0.21 -1.42 4.14
CA CYS A 42 -1.39 -0.72 3.67
C CYS A 42 -1.41 -0.76 2.14
N LEU A 43 -2.35 -1.51 1.56
CA LEU A 43 -2.61 -1.44 0.12
C LEU A 43 -3.32 -0.10 -0.16
N ALA A 44 -2.71 0.75 -0.96
CA ALA A 44 -3.21 2.09 -1.27
C ALA A 44 -3.67 2.16 -2.72
N PHE A 45 -4.96 2.41 -2.93
CA PHE A 45 -5.49 2.67 -4.25
C PHE A 45 -5.53 4.19 -4.50
N PRO A 46 -4.81 4.72 -5.50
CA PRO A 46 -4.71 6.16 -5.73
C PRO A 46 -5.96 6.73 -6.44
N ASP A 47 -7.13 6.22 -6.12
CA ASP A 47 -8.43 6.71 -6.58
C ASP A 47 -9.50 6.38 -5.53
N THR A 48 -10.74 6.74 -5.82
CA THR A 48 -11.90 6.51 -4.98
C THR A 48 -12.10 5.04 -4.62
N TYR A 49 -12.71 4.85 -3.44
CA TYR A 49 -13.12 3.55 -2.91
C TYR A 49 -13.84 2.67 -3.93
N GLU A 50 -14.82 3.23 -4.67
CA GLU A 50 -15.60 2.44 -5.64
C GLU A 50 -14.74 1.83 -6.76
N LEU A 51 -13.73 2.59 -7.23
CA LEU A 51 -12.81 2.10 -8.25
C LEU A 51 -11.82 1.09 -7.68
N GLY A 52 -11.28 1.37 -6.49
CA GLY A 52 -10.32 0.48 -5.84
C GLY A 52 -10.92 -0.87 -5.44
N MET A 53 -12.14 -0.88 -4.89
CA MET A 53 -12.84 -2.11 -4.53
C MET A 53 -13.17 -3.01 -5.72
N SER A 54 -13.43 -2.39 -6.87
CA SER A 54 -13.72 -3.09 -8.13
C SER A 54 -12.45 -3.66 -8.78
N TYR A 55 -11.26 -3.34 -8.26
CA TYR A 55 -10.00 -3.81 -8.80
C TYR A 55 -9.63 -5.19 -8.25
N LEU A 56 -9.67 -6.20 -9.12
CA LEU A 56 -9.38 -7.59 -8.75
C LEU A 56 -7.99 -7.79 -8.15
N GLY A 57 -6.96 -7.11 -8.67
CA GLY A 57 -5.61 -7.22 -8.13
C GLY A 57 -5.52 -6.81 -6.66
N PHE A 58 -6.33 -5.83 -6.24
CA PHE A 58 -6.42 -5.42 -4.84
C PHE A 58 -6.97 -6.53 -3.94
N GLN A 59 -8.00 -7.24 -4.41
CA GLN A 59 -8.62 -8.37 -3.72
C GLN A 59 -7.64 -9.54 -3.58
N ILE A 60 -6.90 -9.82 -4.65
CA ILE A 60 -5.84 -10.85 -4.68
C ILE A 60 -4.77 -10.52 -3.65
N PHE A 61 -4.20 -9.31 -3.68
CA PHE A 61 -3.14 -8.93 -2.74
C PHE A 61 -3.61 -8.90 -1.29
N TYR A 62 -4.83 -8.43 -1.02
CA TYR A 62 -5.40 -8.48 0.33
C TYR A 62 -5.40 -9.92 0.86
N ARG A 63 -5.92 -10.86 0.08
CA ARG A 63 -5.99 -12.28 0.48
C ARG A 63 -4.60 -12.93 0.56
N LEU A 64 -3.71 -12.61 -0.37
CA LEU A 64 -2.34 -13.12 -0.38
C LEU A 64 -1.60 -12.71 0.89
N ILE A 65 -1.60 -11.43 1.24
CA ILE A 65 -0.90 -10.94 2.43
C ILE A 65 -1.58 -11.47 3.69
N LYS A 66 -2.93 -11.53 3.73
CA LYS A 66 -3.66 -12.20 4.82
C LYS A 66 -3.31 -13.70 4.95
N SER A 67 -2.87 -14.39 3.90
CA SER A 67 -2.43 -15.79 4.03
C SER A 67 -1.00 -15.96 4.59
N ILE A 68 -0.17 -14.91 4.59
CA ILE A 68 1.21 -14.96 5.07
C ILE A 68 1.21 -14.89 6.61
N PRO A 69 1.77 -15.87 7.34
CA PRO A 69 1.64 -15.94 8.81
C PRO A 69 2.19 -14.72 9.57
N PHE A 70 3.26 -14.11 9.06
CA PHE A 70 3.98 -13.01 9.70
C PHE A 70 3.62 -11.63 9.14
N ALA A 71 2.67 -11.54 8.22
CA ALA A 71 2.27 -10.28 7.60
C ALA A 71 0.76 -10.03 7.77
N ASP A 72 0.38 -8.76 7.86
CA ASP A 72 -1.02 -8.37 7.85
C ASP A 72 -1.25 -7.15 6.96
N VAL A 73 -2.50 -6.96 6.55
CA VAL A 73 -2.87 -5.95 5.56
C VAL A 73 -4.17 -5.25 5.88
N ASP A 74 -4.16 -3.95 5.61
CA ASP A 74 -5.32 -3.06 5.54
C ASP A 74 -5.28 -2.32 4.20
N ARG A 75 -6.31 -1.53 3.93
CA ARG A 75 -6.52 -0.83 2.67
C ARG A 75 -6.72 0.66 2.90
N ALA A 76 -6.34 1.46 1.93
CA ALA A 76 -6.63 2.88 1.90
C ALA A 76 -6.94 3.34 0.47
N TYR A 77 -7.72 4.41 0.36
CA TYR A 77 -8.17 4.97 -0.90
C TYR A 77 -7.95 6.48 -0.91
N ALA A 78 -7.77 7.06 -2.09
CA ALA A 78 -7.69 8.51 -2.20
C ALA A 78 -9.02 9.14 -1.76
N PRO A 79 -9.01 10.11 -0.82
CA PRO A 79 -10.23 10.80 -0.44
C PRO A 79 -10.74 11.66 -1.59
N TRP A 80 -12.06 11.78 -1.68
CA TRP A 80 -12.65 12.74 -2.62
C TRP A 80 -12.36 14.19 -2.17
N PRO A 81 -12.36 15.20 -3.06
CA PRO A 81 -11.97 16.57 -2.69
C PRO A 81 -12.73 17.20 -1.52
N ASP A 82 -13.97 16.77 -1.26
CA ASP A 82 -14.73 17.23 -0.08
C ASP A 82 -14.15 16.67 1.23
N MET A 83 -13.85 15.38 1.28
CA MET A 83 -13.17 14.75 2.43
C MET A 83 -11.74 15.24 2.59
N GLU A 84 -10.97 15.35 1.50
CA GLU A 84 -9.60 15.89 1.55
C GLU A 84 -9.58 17.27 2.23
N LYS A 85 -10.48 18.17 1.81
CA LYS A 85 -10.57 19.52 2.38
C LYS A 85 -10.82 19.47 3.89
N LEU A 86 -11.70 18.58 4.36
CA LEU A 86 -12.02 18.42 5.77
C LEU A 86 -10.84 17.87 6.56
N LEU A 87 -10.17 16.82 6.05
CA LEU A 87 -8.98 16.24 6.68
C LEU A 87 -7.89 17.30 6.87
N ARG A 88 -7.62 18.11 5.83
CA ARG A 88 -6.64 19.20 5.91
C ARG A 88 -7.06 20.29 6.88
N ALA A 89 -8.32 20.71 6.87
CA ALA A 89 -8.82 21.76 7.74
C ALA A 89 -8.76 21.38 9.23
N GLU A 90 -9.00 20.11 9.55
CA GLU A 90 -9.00 19.57 10.90
C GLU A 90 -7.63 19.02 11.33
N GLY A 91 -6.63 19.02 10.44
CA GLY A 91 -5.30 18.45 10.70
C GLY A 91 -5.34 16.94 10.96
N LEU A 92 -6.33 16.24 10.41
CA LEU A 92 -6.50 14.80 10.59
C LEU A 92 -5.78 14.03 9.47
N PRO A 93 -5.08 12.93 9.80
CA PRO A 93 -4.40 12.14 8.78
C PRO A 93 -5.39 11.34 7.93
N LEU A 94 -4.96 10.99 6.73
CA LEU A 94 -5.55 9.87 6.00
C LEU A 94 -5.17 8.58 6.74
N CYS A 95 -6.17 7.75 7.02
CA CYS A 95 -5.97 6.46 7.66
C CYS A 95 -6.52 5.33 6.81
N SER A 96 -6.09 4.13 7.15
CA SER A 96 -6.62 2.89 6.59
C SER A 96 -8.11 2.71 6.91
N SER A 97 -8.76 1.92 6.08
CA SER A 97 -10.21 1.72 6.10
C SER A 97 -10.66 0.84 7.25
N GLU A 98 -9.99 -0.29 7.50
CA GLU A 98 -10.44 -1.26 8.48
C GLU A 98 -9.97 -0.92 9.90
N TRP A 99 -8.68 -0.58 10.05
CA TRP A 99 -8.05 -0.40 11.37
C TRP A 99 -8.04 1.06 11.82
N GLY A 100 -8.30 2.00 10.89
CA GLY A 100 -8.27 3.42 11.17
C GLY A 100 -6.89 3.97 11.55
N LEU A 101 -5.81 3.27 11.17
CA LEU A 101 -4.45 3.69 11.44
C LEU A 101 -3.95 4.67 10.38
N SER A 102 -3.25 5.72 10.81
CA SER A 102 -2.56 6.62 9.87
C SER A 102 -1.66 5.84 8.91
N LEU A 103 -1.58 6.25 7.64
CA LEU A 103 -0.77 5.53 6.65
C LEU A 103 0.72 5.43 7.05
N LYS A 104 1.23 6.39 7.82
CA LYS A 104 2.60 6.36 8.36
C LYS A 104 2.83 5.26 9.40
N ALA A 105 1.78 4.68 9.99
CA ALA A 105 1.89 3.65 11.02
C ALA A 105 2.22 2.25 10.48
N PHE A 106 2.18 2.05 9.16
CA PHE A 106 2.45 0.78 8.51
C PHE A 106 3.95 0.62 8.20
N ASP A 107 4.42 -0.63 8.09
CA ASP A 107 5.79 -0.89 7.60
C ASP A 107 5.92 -0.64 6.10
N VAL A 108 4.84 -0.87 5.35
CA VAL A 108 4.78 -0.74 3.88
C VAL A 108 3.51 -0.01 3.46
N LEU A 109 3.66 0.98 2.57
CA LEU A 109 2.55 1.58 1.84
C LEU A 109 2.66 1.18 0.37
N ALA A 110 1.71 0.39 -0.13
CA ALA A 110 1.78 -0.25 -1.43
C ALA A 110 0.76 0.33 -2.42
N PHE A 111 1.22 1.16 -3.34
CA PHE A 111 0.39 1.75 -4.38
C PHE A 111 0.21 0.83 -5.58
N THR A 112 -0.98 0.92 -6.20
CA THR A 112 -1.24 0.33 -7.51
C THR A 112 -1.34 1.41 -8.59
N LEU A 113 -0.46 1.34 -9.59
CA LEU A 113 -0.32 2.29 -10.70
C LEU A 113 -1.08 1.77 -11.92
N GLN A 114 -2.41 1.93 -11.92
CA GLN A 114 -3.25 1.48 -13.03
C GLN A 114 -3.11 2.37 -14.28
N TYR A 115 -2.98 3.67 -14.07
CA TYR A 115 -2.84 4.68 -15.12
C TYR A 115 -2.22 5.95 -14.54
N GLU A 116 -1.64 6.77 -15.40
CA GLU A 116 -0.78 7.90 -15.02
C GLU A 116 -1.56 9.08 -14.42
N LEU A 117 -2.85 9.20 -14.72
CA LEU A 117 -3.70 10.31 -14.26
C LEU A 117 -3.92 10.34 -12.74
N THR A 118 -3.59 9.27 -12.02
CA THR A 118 -3.70 9.20 -10.55
C THR A 118 -2.40 9.54 -9.81
N ALA A 119 -1.33 9.91 -10.54
CA ALA A 119 -0.05 10.27 -9.94
C ALA A 119 -0.17 11.35 -8.85
N THR A 120 -1.01 12.37 -9.07
CA THR A 120 -1.23 13.43 -8.07
C THR A 120 -1.97 12.92 -6.82
N ASN A 121 -2.82 11.91 -6.96
CA ASN A 121 -3.52 11.32 -5.83
C ASN A 121 -2.55 10.56 -4.91
N ILE A 122 -1.49 9.94 -5.45
CA ILE A 122 -0.41 9.35 -4.67
C ILE A 122 0.21 10.42 -3.76
N LEU A 123 0.56 11.59 -4.33
CA LEU A 123 1.12 12.70 -3.57
C LEU A 123 0.14 13.22 -2.50
N THR A 124 -1.15 13.31 -2.83
CA THR A 124 -2.20 13.66 -1.85
C THR A 124 -2.25 12.65 -0.70
N MET A 125 -2.22 11.35 -1.00
CA MET A 125 -2.27 10.29 0.00
C MET A 125 -1.02 10.28 0.89
N LEU A 126 0.18 10.48 0.32
CA LEU A 126 1.42 10.64 1.10
C LEU A 126 1.34 11.83 2.05
N ALA A 127 0.95 13.00 1.53
CA ALA A 127 0.84 14.23 2.32
C ALA A 127 -0.18 14.10 3.45
N LEU A 128 -1.38 13.57 3.18
CA LEU A 128 -2.40 13.35 4.20
C LEU A 128 -2.02 12.22 5.16
N GLY A 129 -1.25 11.22 4.70
CA GLY A 129 -0.75 10.13 5.51
C GLY A 129 0.39 10.54 6.46
N GLY A 130 0.91 11.77 6.34
CA GLY A 130 2.04 12.26 7.13
C GLY A 130 3.39 11.70 6.69
N ILE A 131 3.49 11.19 5.46
CA ILE A 131 4.70 10.59 4.90
C ILE A 131 5.40 11.65 4.03
N PRO A 132 6.73 11.86 4.18
CA PRO A 132 7.48 12.76 3.30
C PRO A 132 7.24 12.45 1.82
N LEU A 133 7.00 13.50 1.03
CA LEU A 133 6.67 13.37 -0.37
C LEU A 133 7.84 12.77 -1.13
N HIS A 134 9.02 13.36 -0.98
CA HIS A 134 10.22 12.87 -1.64
C HIS A 134 10.79 11.67 -0.90
N SER A 135 11.23 10.66 -1.65
CA SER A 135 11.78 9.41 -1.08
C SER A 135 13.09 9.63 -0.32
N ASP A 136 13.88 10.64 -0.70
CA ASP A 136 15.14 11.02 -0.05
C ASP A 136 14.95 11.76 1.30
N GLU A 137 13.75 12.28 1.56
CA GLU A 137 13.37 12.90 2.83
C GLU A 137 12.86 11.89 3.87
N ARG A 138 12.64 10.63 3.47
CA ARG A 138 12.11 9.57 4.35
C ARG A 138 13.19 8.98 5.25
N ARG A 139 12.82 8.75 6.50
CA ARG A 139 13.69 8.19 7.54
C ARG A 139 13.40 6.73 7.82
N ASP A 140 14.14 6.15 8.77
CA ASP A 140 14.05 4.74 9.15
C ASP A 140 12.65 4.38 9.71
N GLU A 141 11.96 5.34 10.33
CA GLU A 141 10.62 5.18 10.88
C GLU A 141 9.48 5.36 9.86
N ASP A 142 9.76 5.87 8.67
CA ASP A 142 8.75 6.06 7.64
C ASP A 142 8.51 4.74 6.87
N PRO A 143 7.26 4.47 6.41
CA PRO A 143 6.98 3.28 5.62
C PRO A 143 7.88 3.20 4.38
N ILE A 144 8.14 1.99 3.93
CA ILE A 144 8.66 1.79 2.57
C ILE A 144 7.48 1.92 1.61
N VAL A 145 7.55 2.93 0.74
CA VAL A 145 6.53 3.21 -0.26
C VAL A 145 6.88 2.42 -1.52
N ILE A 146 6.03 1.45 -1.84
CA ILE A 146 6.18 0.61 -3.03
C ILE A 146 5.09 0.91 -4.04
N ALA A 147 5.36 0.69 -5.32
CA ALA A 147 4.37 0.88 -6.38
C ALA A 147 4.45 -0.25 -7.43
N GLY A 148 3.31 -0.84 -7.77
CA GLY A 148 3.21 -1.90 -8.79
C GLY A 148 2.16 -1.60 -9.85
N GLY A 149 1.95 -2.53 -10.77
CA GLY A 149 0.98 -2.38 -11.88
C GLY A 149 1.62 -1.85 -13.17
N PRO A 150 0.82 -1.60 -14.24
CA PRO A 150 1.35 -1.19 -15.54
C PRO A 150 2.22 0.06 -15.51
N GLY A 151 1.91 1.03 -14.63
CA GLY A 151 2.72 2.24 -14.48
C GLY A 151 4.15 1.98 -13.94
N ALA A 152 4.39 0.84 -13.28
CA ALA A 152 5.74 0.50 -12.78
C ALA A 152 6.73 0.18 -13.92
N PHE A 153 6.26 -0.05 -15.15
CA PHE A 153 7.12 -0.22 -16.33
C PHE A 153 7.69 1.11 -16.84
N VAL A 154 7.14 2.25 -16.41
CA VAL A 154 7.65 3.59 -16.70
C VAL A 154 7.84 4.33 -15.37
N PRO A 155 8.81 3.92 -14.53
CA PRO A 155 8.89 4.36 -13.14
C PRO A 155 9.42 5.79 -12.97
N GLU A 156 10.20 6.29 -13.94
CA GLU A 156 10.97 7.54 -13.80
C GLU A 156 10.15 8.78 -13.43
N PRO A 157 8.94 9.01 -13.99
CA PRO A 157 8.10 10.14 -13.59
C PRO A 157 7.71 10.15 -12.11
N LEU A 158 7.65 8.97 -11.46
CA LEU A 158 7.30 8.82 -10.04
C LEU A 158 8.51 8.47 -9.16
N ALA A 159 9.69 8.25 -9.74
CA ALA A 159 10.90 7.87 -9.03
C ALA A 159 11.28 8.79 -7.85
N PRO A 160 11.08 10.11 -7.91
CA PRO A 160 11.34 10.99 -6.76
C PRO A 160 10.43 10.74 -5.54
N PHE A 161 9.32 10.02 -5.70
CA PHE A 161 8.28 9.85 -4.67
C PHE A 161 8.07 8.39 -4.25
N ILE A 162 8.66 7.41 -4.92
CA ILE A 162 8.47 5.98 -4.66
C ILE A 162 9.82 5.36 -4.33
N ASP A 163 9.87 4.52 -3.30
CA ASP A 163 11.12 3.87 -2.88
C ASP A 163 11.40 2.63 -3.72
N VAL A 164 10.37 1.86 -4.08
CA VAL A 164 10.52 0.59 -4.81
C VAL A 164 9.40 0.43 -5.82
N PHE A 165 9.75 0.12 -7.07
CA PHE A 165 8.80 -0.27 -8.10
C PHE A 165 8.82 -1.79 -8.28
N CYS A 166 7.63 -2.39 -8.22
CA CYS A 166 7.40 -3.80 -8.44
C CYS A 166 7.05 -4.04 -9.92
N VAL A 167 7.99 -4.60 -10.68
CA VAL A 167 7.86 -4.85 -12.13
C VAL A 167 7.46 -6.30 -12.39
N GLY A 168 6.19 -6.51 -12.68
CA GLY A 168 5.62 -7.82 -12.98
C GLY A 168 4.51 -8.21 -12.01
N ASP A 169 4.31 -9.52 -11.87
CA ASP A 169 3.19 -10.08 -11.14
C ASP A 169 3.48 -10.03 -9.62
N GLY A 170 2.65 -9.30 -8.89
CA GLY A 170 2.88 -9.02 -7.47
C GLY A 170 2.82 -10.28 -6.61
N GLU A 171 2.08 -11.30 -7.04
CA GLU A 171 1.92 -12.58 -6.35
C GLU A 171 3.26 -13.30 -6.16
N VAL A 172 4.20 -13.09 -7.09
CA VAL A 172 5.56 -13.61 -7.02
C VAL A 172 6.49 -12.67 -6.23
N LEU A 173 6.24 -11.36 -6.31
CA LEU A 173 7.11 -10.32 -5.74
C LEU A 173 6.88 -10.08 -4.25
N PHE A 174 5.62 -10.12 -3.78
CA PHE A 174 5.25 -9.80 -2.40
C PHE A 174 5.85 -10.78 -1.38
N PRO A 175 5.75 -12.11 -1.52
CA PRO A 175 6.27 -13.02 -0.50
C PRO A 175 7.78 -12.85 -0.18
N PRO A 176 8.70 -12.86 -1.16
CA PRO A 176 10.12 -12.65 -0.88
C PRO A 176 10.43 -11.24 -0.39
N LEU A 177 9.69 -10.21 -0.86
CA LEU A 177 9.83 -8.85 -0.37
C LEU A 177 9.44 -8.75 1.12
N LEU A 178 8.29 -9.31 1.52
CA LEU A 178 7.82 -9.27 2.90
C LEU A 178 8.74 -10.07 3.84
N GLU A 179 9.28 -11.20 3.39
CA GLU A 179 10.28 -11.97 4.15
C GLU A 179 11.56 -11.15 4.39
N LEU A 180 12.07 -10.45 3.35
CA LEU A 180 13.22 -9.56 3.48
C LEU A 180 12.91 -8.40 4.45
N LEU A 181 11.73 -7.80 4.36
CA LEU A 181 11.32 -6.70 5.24
C LEU A 181 11.20 -7.14 6.70
N ARG A 182 10.68 -8.35 6.93
CA ARG A 182 10.65 -8.99 8.25
C ARG A 182 12.07 -9.15 8.81
N GLY A 183 12.98 -9.73 8.03
CA GLY A 183 14.37 -10.00 8.44
C GLY A 183 15.24 -8.75 8.61
N THR A 184 14.82 -7.62 8.06
CA THR A 184 15.57 -6.35 8.10
C THR A 184 14.93 -5.29 8.99
N LYS A 185 13.94 -5.67 9.80
CA LYS A 185 13.25 -4.74 10.71
C LYS A 185 14.24 -4.13 11.72
N GLY A 186 14.25 -2.81 11.83
CA GLY A 186 15.18 -2.06 12.67
C GLY A 186 16.55 -1.75 12.05
N MET A 187 16.83 -2.23 10.83
CA MET A 187 17.97 -1.77 10.05
C MET A 187 17.74 -0.38 9.47
N ARG A 188 18.84 0.29 9.09
CA ARG A 188 18.76 1.59 8.41
C ARG A 188 18.08 1.46 7.05
N ARG A 189 17.32 2.48 6.66
CA ARG A 189 16.52 2.49 5.42
C ARG A 189 17.38 2.25 4.17
N ASP A 190 18.54 2.88 4.08
CA ASP A 190 19.47 2.73 2.96
C ASP A 190 19.96 1.29 2.82
N GLU A 191 20.30 0.62 3.93
CA GLU A 191 20.68 -0.79 3.94
C GLU A 191 19.52 -1.69 3.48
N ARG A 192 18.29 -1.41 3.94
CA ARG A 192 17.08 -2.13 3.53
C ARG A 192 16.81 -1.99 2.03
N LEU A 193 16.86 -0.77 1.50
CA LEU A 193 16.64 -0.50 0.07
C LEU A 193 17.71 -1.16 -0.81
N ASN A 194 18.97 -1.19 -0.36
CA ASN A 194 20.04 -1.91 -1.06
C ASN A 194 19.79 -3.42 -1.13
N LEU A 195 19.29 -4.03 -0.05
CA LEU A 195 18.93 -5.45 -0.03
C LEU A 195 17.73 -5.74 -0.94
N ILE A 196 16.71 -4.86 -0.91
CA ILE A 196 15.52 -4.95 -1.78
C ILE A 196 15.90 -4.90 -3.26
N ALA A 197 16.86 -4.04 -3.64
CA ALA A 197 17.36 -3.93 -5.02
C ALA A 197 18.02 -5.23 -5.54
N GLY A 198 18.36 -6.16 -4.64
CA GLY A 198 18.84 -7.50 -5.00
C GLY A 198 17.75 -8.50 -5.39
N LEU A 199 16.47 -8.19 -5.13
CA LEU A 199 15.36 -9.07 -5.49
C LEU A 199 14.95 -8.89 -6.95
N ALA A 200 14.64 -10.00 -7.61
CA ALA A 200 14.22 -10.00 -9.01
C ALA A 200 12.89 -9.25 -9.19
N GLY A 201 12.84 -8.36 -10.18
CA GLY A 201 11.65 -7.58 -10.50
C GLY A 201 11.42 -6.35 -9.62
N LEU A 202 12.31 -6.03 -8.68
CA LEU A 202 12.24 -4.80 -7.90
C LEU A 202 13.22 -3.77 -8.43
N TYR A 203 12.70 -2.59 -8.79
CA TYR A 203 13.50 -1.43 -9.19
C TYR A 203 13.51 -0.41 -8.04
N VAL A 204 14.70 -0.07 -7.54
CA VAL A 204 14.89 0.92 -6.48
C VAL A 204 15.61 2.13 -7.09
N PRO A 205 14.95 3.30 -7.23
CA PRO A 205 15.57 4.49 -7.80
C PRO A 205 16.84 4.89 -7.05
N GLY A 206 17.89 5.27 -7.78
CA GLY A 206 19.16 5.71 -7.21
C GLY A 206 20.05 4.60 -6.62
N VAL A 207 19.56 3.37 -6.52
CA VAL A 207 20.36 2.22 -6.08
C VAL A 207 20.85 1.43 -7.30
N THR A 208 22.17 1.30 -7.43
CA THR A 208 22.76 0.42 -8.43
C THR A 208 22.93 -0.96 -7.81
N PRO A 209 22.28 -2.03 -8.33
CA PRO A 209 22.45 -3.36 -7.78
C PRO A 209 23.91 -3.84 -7.92
N VAL A 210 24.40 -4.58 -6.91
CA VAL A 210 25.77 -5.11 -6.85
C VAL A 210 26.11 -5.98 -8.07
N VAL A 211 25.09 -6.60 -8.68
CA VAL A 211 25.19 -7.28 -9.97
C VAL A 211 24.45 -6.43 -11.01
N PRO A 212 25.11 -5.98 -12.08
CA PRO A 212 24.43 -5.26 -13.16
C PRO A 212 23.47 -6.23 -13.84
N SER A 213 22.19 -6.08 -13.56
CA SER A 213 21.13 -6.75 -14.29
C SER A 213 20.01 -5.75 -14.49
N SER A 214 19.55 -5.62 -15.74
CA SER A 214 18.29 -4.96 -16.02
C SER A 214 17.21 -5.60 -15.14
N VAL A 215 16.39 -4.80 -14.46
CA VAL A 215 15.26 -5.33 -13.68
C VAL A 215 14.38 -6.15 -14.62
N LYS A 216 14.31 -7.45 -14.38
CA LYS A 216 13.52 -8.38 -15.21
C LYS A 216 12.13 -8.50 -14.63
N ARG A 217 11.13 -8.25 -15.47
CA ARG A 217 9.73 -8.51 -15.16
C ARG A 217 9.56 -9.93 -14.62
N GLN A 218 8.90 -10.06 -13.47
CA GLN A 218 8.47 -11.36 -12.95
C GLN A 218 7.09 -11.72 -13.51
N ILE A 219 6.89 -13.00 -13.83
CA ILE A 219 5.65 -13.52 -14.41
C ILE A 219 5.29 -14.80 -13.65
N VAL A 220 4.02 -14.94 -13.27
CA VAL A 220 3.46 -16.18 -12.77
C VAL A 220 3.43 -17.19 -13.91
N MET A 221 4.31 -18.19 -13.85
CA MET A 221 4.43 -19.20 -14.91
C MET A 221 3.43 -20.35 -14.72
N ASP A 222 3.09 -20.67 -13.48
CA ASP A 222 2.16 -21.74 -13.12
C ASP A 222 0.82 -21.13 -12.71
N LEU A 223 -0.11 -21.06 -13.67
CA LEU A 223 -1.44 -20.53 -13.44
C LEU A 223 -2.38 -21.52 -12.73
N GLU A 224 -2.04 -22.82 -12.70
CA GLU A 224 -2.85 -23.84 -12.03
C GLU A 224 -2.67 -23.76 -10.50
N ASN A 225 -1.45 -23.50 -10.06
CA ASN A 225 -1.11 -23.37 -8.63
C ASN A 225 -0.91 -21.91 -8.19
N ALA A 226 -1.19 -20.94 -9.08
CA ALA A 226 -1.16 -19.52 -8.73
C ALA A 226 -2.12 -19.25 -7.57
N PHE A 227 -1.74 -18.30 -6.71
CA PHE A 227 -2.63 -17.86 -5.64
C PHE A 227 -3.92 -17.28 -6.23
N TYR A 228 -5.06 -17.75 -5.73
CA TYR A 228 -6.36 -17.17 -6.02
C TYR A 228 -7.13 -16.95 -4.72
N PRO A 229 -7.92 -15.86 -4.63
CA PRO A 229 -8.71 -15.58 -3.44
C PRO A 229 -9.87 -16.58 -3.33
N ASP A 230 -10.04 -17.19 -2.17
CA ASP A 230 -11.16 -18.10 -1.84
C ASP A 230 -12.49 -17.35 -1.62
N SER A 231 -12.39 -16.06 -1.34
CA SER A 231 -13.49 -15.15 -1.05
C SER A 231 -13.07 -13.71 -1.35
N MET A 232 -14.04 -12.85 -1.67
CA MET A 232 -13.78 -11.45 -2.02
C MET A 232 -14.34 -10.50 -0.95
N LEU A 233 -13.79 -9.30 -0.89
CA LEU A 233 -14.35 -8.20 -0.12
C LEU A 233 -15.52 -7.63 -0.92
N VAL A 234 -16.71 -7.67 -0.35
CA VAL A 234 -17.94 -7.22 -0.99
C VAL A 234 -18.45 -5.97 -0.28
N PRO A 235 -18.63 -4.84 -0.97
CA PRO A 235 -19.23 -3.64 -0.38
C PRO A 235 -20.61 -3.94 0.25
N LEU A 236 -20.84 -3.46 1.48
CA LEU A 236 -22.18 -3.38 2.06
C LEU A 236 -22.91 -2.18 1.44
N THR A 237 -23.37 -2.30 0.20
CA THR A 237 -24.27 -1.32 -0.44
C THR A 237 -25.46 -2.02 -1.05
#